data_AF-A0A1D2IFQ7-F1
#
_entry.id   AF-A0A1D2IFQ7-F1
#
_cell.length_a   1.000
_cell.length_b   1.000
_cell.length_c   1.000
_cell.angle_alpha   90.00
_cell.angle_beta   90.00
_cell.angle_gamma   90.00
#
_symmetry.space_group_name_H-M   'P 1'
#
loop_
_entity.id
_entity.type
_entity.pdbx_description
1 polymer ?
#
loop_
_entity_poly.entity_id
_entity_poly.type
_entity_poly.pdbx_seq_one_letter_code
_entity_poly.pdbx_strand_id
1 'polypeptide(L)' 'MLPLTAALAKAAAVLCQKNKTSDVIDASVVLASLAYDEAPILTDDLGDIRALAACAGREGIRVERP' A
#
# COMPACT_ATOMS: atom_id res chain seq x y z
N MET A 1 13.70 1.49 8.92
CA MET A 1 13.39 0.25 8.21
C MET A 1 12.15 -0.34 8.85
N LEU A 2 11.11 -0.64 8.07
CA LEU A 2 9.84 -1.18 8.55
C LEU A 2 9.84 -2.70 8.37
N PRO A 3 9.69 -3.51 9.44
CA PRO A 3 9.75 -4.96 9.31
C PRO A 3 8.50 -5.51 8.62
N LEU A 4 8.71 -6.32 7.58
CA LEU A 4 7.65 -7.13 6.97
C LEU A 4 7.31 -8.30 7.90
N THR A 5 6.39 -8.08 8.83
CA THR A 5 5.90 -9.14 9.72
C THR A 5 4.97 -10.11 8.98
N ALA A 6 4.78 -11.31 9.51
CA ALA A 6 3.82 -12.28 8.95
C ALA A 6 2.38 -11.71 8.87
N ALA A 7 1.99 -10.88 9.84
CA ALA A 7 0.69 -10.21 9.83
C ALA A 7 0.58 -9.20 8.67
N LEU A 8 1.62 -8.39 8.45
CA LEU A 8 1.64 -7.42 7.34
C LEU A 8 1.71 -8.11 5.98
N ALA A 9 2.49 -9.18 5.86
CA ALA A 9 2.55 -10.00 4.64
C ALA A 9 1.19 -10.63 4.30
N LYS A 10 0.45 -11.14 5.32
CA LYS A 10 -0.91 -11.65 5.12
C LYS A 10 -1.88 -10.54 4.72
N ALA A 11 -1.79 -9.38 5.34
CA ALA A 11 -2.63 -8.23 4.97
C ALA A 11 -2.35 -7.76 3.54
N ALA A 12 -1.07 -7.74 3.13
CA ALA A 12 -0.67 -7.39 1.76
C ALA A 12 -1.28 -8.38 0.76
N ALA A 13 -1.17 -9.69 1.03
CA ALA A 13 -1.78 -10.71 0.18
C ALA A 13 -3.31 -10.55 0.04
N VAL A 14 -4.01 -10.20 1.13
CA VAL A 14 -5.47 -9.92 1.08
C VAL A 14 -5.75 -8.67 0.25
N LEU A 15 -4.94 -7.62 0.37
CA LEU A 15 -5.10 -6.39 -0.41
C LEU A 15 -4.86 -6.66 -1.90
N CYS A 16 -3.79 -7.38 -2.25
CA CYS A 16 -3.51 -7.84 -3.60
C CYS A 16 -4.70 -8.60 -4.19
N GLN A 17 -5.25 -9.57 -3.44
CA GLN A 17 -6.41 -10.35 -3.87
C GLN A 17 -7.63 -9.46 -4.16
N LYS A 18 -7.92 -8.48 -3.31
CA LYS A 18 -9.05 -7.55 -3.50
C LYS A 18 -8.84 -6.62 -4.70
N ASN A 19 -7.62 -6.13 -4.89
CA ASN A 19 -7.26 -5.23 -5.99
C ASN A 19 -7.03 -5.97 -7.32
N LYS A 20 -6.91 -7.31 -7.29
CA LYS A 20 -6.57 -8.19 -8.43
C LYS A 20 -5.16 -7.96 -8.98
N THR A 21 -4.23 -7.56 -8.13
CA THR A 21 -2.80 -7.51 -8.42
C THR A 21 -2.06 -8.65 -7.72
N SER A 22 -0.82 -8.91 -8.11
CA SER A 22 0.13 -9.77 -7.40
C SER A 22 1.31 -8.99 -6.81
N ASP A 23 1.31 -7.66 -6.92
CA ASP A 23 2.38 -6.84 -6.37
C ASP A 23 2.24 -6.68 -4.85
N VAL A 24 2.91 -7.58 -4.13
CA VAL A 24 2.94 -7.59 -2.67
C VAL A 24 3.82 -6.48 -2.08
N ILE A 25 4.76 -5.93 -2.85
CA ILE A 25 5.64 -4.87 -2.37
C ILE A 25 4.85 -3.57 -2.30
N ASP A 26 4.14 -3.23 -3.37
CA ASP A 26 3.27 -2.04 -3.42
C ASP A 26 2.15 -2.12 -2.38
N ALA A 27 1.53 -3.29 -2.23
CA ALA A 27 0.53 -3.51 -1.18
C ALA A 27 1.14 -3.35 0.23
N SER A 28 2.38 -3.80 0.44
CA SER A 28 3.08 -3.61 1.72
C SER A 28 3.43 -2.16 1.99
N VAL A 29 3.79 -1.38 0.95
CA VAL A 29 4.05 0.07 1.06
C VAL A 29 2.77 0.82 1.46
N VAL A 30 1.63 0.50 0.85
CA VAL A 30 0.33 1.07 1.24
C VAL A 30 0.00 0.73 2.69
N LEU A 31 0.17 -0.52 3.12
CA LEU A 31 -0.09 -0.91 4.51
C LEU A 31 0.89 -0.25 5.50
N ALA A 32 2.14 -0.03 5.10
CA ALA A 32 3.11 0.71 5.89
C ALA A 32 2.68 2.17 6.09
N SER A 33 2.22 2.85 5.04
CA SER A 33 1.65 4.20 5.15
C SER A 33 0.49 4.24 6.17
N LEU A 34 -0.43 3.28 6.09
CA LEU A 34 -1.56 3.18 7.02
C LEU A 34 -1.16 2.93 8.48
N ALA A 35 -0.10 2.15 8.70
CA ALA A 35 0.43 1.89 10.04
C ALA A 35 1.14 3.12 10.65
N TYR A 36 1.44 4.14 9.84
CA TYR A 36 2.17 5.34 10.21
C TYR A 36 1.34 6.60 9.93
N ASP A 37 0.09 6.61 10.40
CA ASP A 37 -0.80 7.77 10.34
C ASP A 37 -0.94 8.38 8.93
N GLU A 38 -1.11 7.51 7.93
CA GLU A 38 -1.27 7.90 6.51
C GLU A 38 -0.07 8.69 5.96
N ALA A 39 1.15 8.30 6.39
CA ALA A 39 2.39 8.88 5.89
C ALA A 39 2.42 8.93 4.34
N PRO A 40 2.88 10.03 3.71
CA PRO A 40 2.93 10.15 2.26
C PRO A 40 3.76 9.05 1.61
N ILE A 41 3.31 8.56 0.45
CA ILE A 41 4.02 7.58 -0.37
C ILE A 41 4.66 8.30 -1.56
N LEU A 42 5.99 8.20 -1.67
CA LEU A 42 6.76 8.67 -2.82
C LEU A 42 6.95 7.51 -3.80
N THR A 43 6.48 7.65 -5.03
CA THR A 43 6.59 6.63 -6.07
C THR A 43 6.51 7.24 -7.47
N ASP A 44 7.17 6.62 -8.44
CA ASP A 44 6.94 6.92 -9.85
C ASP A 44 5.71 6.20 -10.42
N ASP A 45 5.26 5.13 -9.75
CA ASP A 45 4.03 4.41 -10.09
C ASP A 45 2.84 4.90 -9.25
N LEU A 46 2.36 6.08 -9.61
CA LEU A 46 1.22 6.68 -8.94
C LEU A 46 -0.07 5.86 -9.12
N GLY A 47 -0.20 5.12 -10.23
CA GLY A 47 -1.43 4.43 -10.60
C GLY A 47 -1.69 3.25 -9.68
N ASP A 48 -0.70 2.38 -9.54
CA ASP A 48 -0.83 1.13 -8.79
C ASP A 48 -1.00 1.41 -7.30
N ILE A 49 -0.21 2.34 -6.75
CA ILE A 49 -0.33 2.74 -5.33
C ILE A 49 -1.69 3.39 -5.04
N ARG A 50 -2.21 4.26 -5.92
CA ARG A 50 -3.54 4.86 -5.71
C ARG A 50 -4.65 3.83 -5.81
N ALA A 51 -4.56 2.89 -6.75
CA ALA A 51 -5.53 1.81 -6.88
C ALA A 51 -5.55 0.91 -5.63
N LEU A 52 -4.38 0.59 -5.07
CA LEU A 52 -4.24 -0.16 -3.83
C LEU A 52 -4.77 0.61 -2.60
N ALA A 53 -4.46 1.91 -2.49
CA ALA A 53 -4.96 2.76 -1.41
C ALA A 53 -6.50 2.89 -1.45
N ALA A 54 -7.08 3.08 -2.64
CA ALA A 54 -8.52 3.08 -2.84
C ALA A 54 -9.15 1.72 -2.44
N CYS A 55 -8.53 0.61 -2.84
CA CYS A 55 -8.97 -0.73 -2.47
C CYS A 55 -8.92 -0.99 -0.95
N ALA A 56 -8.00 -0.33 -0.24
CA ALA A 56 -7.92 -0.32 1.22
C ALA A 56 -8.93 0.63 1.89
N GLY A 57 -9.75 1.37 1.12
CA GLY A 57 -10.71 2.36 1.64
C GLY A 57 -10.03 3.63 2.15
N ARG A 58 -8.91 4.01 1.55
CA ARG A 58 -7.99 5.06 2.02
C ARG A 58 -7.53 5.95 0.86
N GLU A 59 -8.50 6.47 0.10
CA GLU A 59 -8.27 7.35 -1.06
C GLU A 59 -7.60 8.69 -0.68
N GLY A 60 -7.60 9.06 0.60
CA GLY A 60 -7.01 10.30 1.12
C GLY A 60 -5.49 10.24 1.33
N ILE A 61 -4.84 9.08 1.22
CA ILE A 61 -3.38 8.98 1.35
C ILE A 61 -2.71 9.83 0.27
N ARG A 62 -1.75 10.66 0.67
CA ARG A 62 -0.96 11.46 -0.27
C ARG A 62 0.03 10.58 -1.02
N VAL A 63 -0.14 10.48 -2.34
CA VAL A 63 0.75 9.74 -3.25
C VAL A 63 1.31 10.68 -4.30
N GLU A 64 2.64 10.86 -4.27
CA GLU A 64 3.35 11.84 -5.10
C GLU A 64 4.68 11.29 -5.63
N ARG A 65 5.27 12.00 -6.61
CA ARG A 65 6.58 11.63 -7.14
C ARG A 65 7.69 12.09 -6.20
N PRO A 66 8.82 11.36 -6.14
CA PRO A 66 10.01 11.79 -5.39
C PRO A 66 10.57 13.14 -5.85
#